data_AF-A0A953M5D6-F1
#
_entry.id   AF-A0A953M5D6-F1
#
_cell.length_a   1.000
_cell.length_b   1.000
_cell.length_c   1.000
_cell.angle_alpha   90.00
_cell.angle_beta   90.00
_cell.angle_gamma   90.00
#
_symmetry.space_group_name_H-M   'P 1'
#
loop_
_entity.id
_entity.type
_entity.pdbx_description
1 polymer ?
#
loop_
_entity_poly.entity_id
_entity_poly.type
_entity_poly.pdbx_seq_one_letter_code
_entity_poly.pdbx_strand_id
1 'polypeptide(L)'
;MTAIQAHRVFSETRARRDEARALLRALMDAKAHTESRNGDIRPTDFLKDVTGRTAMDKAIESTRRLIDSFNRVLDDLRRDINNDDLALLAEIEREQAEHAIDLDARL
;
A
#
# COMPACT_ATOMS: atom_id res chain seq x y z
N MET A 1 8.27 -16.66 -5.78
CA MET A 1 7.93 -16.43 -4.35
C MET A 1 6.82 -17.42 -4.03
N THR A 2 6.82 -18.13 -2.90
CA THR A 2 5.70 -19.07 -2.65
C THR A 2 4.43 -18.28 -2.29
N ALA A 3 3.24 -18.81 -2.61
CA ALA A 3 1.96 -18.13 -2.32
C ALA A 3 1.82 -17.69 -0.85
N ILE A 4 2.35 -18.49 0.08
CA ILE A 4 2.39 -18.18 1.52
C ILE A 4 3.27 -16.96 1.82
N GLN A 5 4.42 -16.83 1.14
CA GLN A 5 5.30 -15.67 1.28
C GLN A 5 4.66 -14.41 0.68
N ALA A 6 4.02 -14.51 -0.47
CA ALA A 6 3.31 -13.38 -1.09
C ALA A 6 2.17 -12.86 -0.20
N HIS A 7 1.38 -13.77 0.38
CA HIS A 7 0.31 -13.41 1.32
C HIS A 7 0.83 -12.72 2.59
N ARG A 8 1.96 -13.18 3.13
CA ARG A 8 2.61 -12.55 4.29
C ARG A 8 3.07 -11.14 3.95
N VAL A 9 3.79 -10.96 2.84
CA VAL A 9 4.27 -9.65 2.39
C VAL A 9 3.10 -8.70 2.11
N PHE A 10 2.01 -9.19 1.53
CA PHE A 10 0.80 -8.41 1.31
C PHE A 10 0.17 -7.92 2.63
N SER A 11 0.06 -8.81 3.62
CA SER A 11 -0.50 -8.47 4.94
C SER A 11 0.38 -7.49 5.71
N GLU A 12 1.69 -7.68 5.70
CA GLU A 12 2.66 -6.76 6.34
C GLU A 12 2.62 -5.38 5.66
N THR A 13 2.62 -5.33 4.33
CA THR A 13 2.54 -4.06 3.56
C THR A 13 1.24 -3.32 3.85
N ARG A 14 0.12 -4.04 3.98
CA ARG A 14 -1.17 -3.46 4.36
C ARG A 14 -1.13 -2.84 5.76
N ALA A 15 -0.54 -3.52 6.74
CA ALA A 15 -0.40 -3.00 8.09
C ALA A 15 0.43 -1.70 8.12
N ARG A 16 1.57 -1.68 7.42
CA ARG A 16 2.43 -0.49 7.30
C ARG A 16 1.74 0.70 6.63
N ARG A 17 0.92 0.45 5.61
CA ARG A 17 0.09 1.49 4.99
C ARG A 17 -0.91 2.07 6.00
N ASP A 18 -1.54 1.23 6.81
CA ASP A 18 -2.53 1.68 7.78
C ASP A 18 -1.87 2.47 8.93
N GLU A 19 -0.66 2.10 9.36
CA GLU A 19 0.20 2.90 10.25
C GLU A 19 0.52 4.28 9.63
N ALA A 20 0.93 4.32 8.36
CA ALA A 20 1.21 5.58 7.66
C ALA A 20 -0.02 6.48 7.53
N ARG A 21 -1.22 5.90 7.35
CA ARG A 21 -2.49 6.64 7.37
C ARG A 21 -2.82 7.21 8.73
N ALA A 22 -2.55 6.48 9.81
CA ALA A 22 -2.71 6.97 11.17
C ALA A 22 -1.77 8.15 11.45
N LEU A 23 -0.50 8.04 11.04
CA LEU A 23 0.47 9.13 11.13
C LEU A 23 0.03 10.36 10.34
N LEU A 24 -0.46 10.18 9.11
CA LEU A 24 -0.96 11.30 8.30
C LEU A 24 -2.09 12.07 9.00
N ARG A 25 -3.04 11.35 9.62
CA ARG A 25 -4.12 11.98 10.39
C ARG A 25 -3.56 12.77 11.58
N ALA A 26 -2.68 12.16 12.37
CA ALA A 26 -2.06 12.83 13.50
C ALA A 26 -1.29 14.10 13.10
N LEU A 27 -0.58 14.08 11.96
CA LEU A 27 0.10 15.26 11.42
C LEU A 27 -0.88 16.37 10.98
N MET A 28 -2.00 15.99 10.37
CA MET A 28 -3.06 16.94 9.98
C MET A 28 -3.75 17.55 11.20
N ASP A 29 -4.04 16.75 12.21
CA ASP A 29 -4.65 17.22 13.47
C ASP A 29 -3.69 18.15 14.22
N ALA A 30 -2.42 17.78 14.32
CA ALA A 30 -1.39 18.61 14.93
C ALA A 30 -1.24 19.95 14.19
N LYS A 31 -1.23 19.92 12.85
CA LYS A 31 -1.22 21.15 12.03
C LYS A 31 -2.43 22.03 12.33
N ALA A 32 -3.64 21.48 12.35
CA ALA A 32 -4.86 22.22 12.66
C ALA A 32 -4.82 22.84 14.07
N HIS A 33 -4.32 22.12 15.06
CA HIS A 33 -4.14 22.64 16.42
C HIS A 33 -3.12 23.77 16.51
N THR A 34 -2.00 23.68 15.78
CA THR A 34 -0.98 24.73 15.75
C THR A 34 -1.48 25.97 15.01
N GLU A 35 -2.16 25.80 13.88
CA GLU A 35 -2.73 26.92 13.11
C GLU A 35 -3.86 27.62 13.89
N SER A 36 -4.68 26.86 14.63
CA SER A 36 -5.72 27.42 15.50
C SER A 36 -5.15 28.20 16.70
N ARG A 37 -4.05 27.75 17.31
CA ARG A 37 -3.38 28.46 18.43
C ARG A 37 -2.55 29.66 18.01
N ASN A 38 -1.96 29.64 16.81
CA ASN A 38 -1.09 30.72 16.31
C ASN A 38 -1.86 31.91 15.69
N GLY A 39 -3.19 31.92 15.76
CA GLY A 39 -3.98 33.13 15.52
C GLY A 39 -3.63 34.27 16.49
N ASP A 40 -3.15 33.93 17.70
CA ASP A 40 -2.88 34.91 18.77
C ASP A 40 -1.39 35.15 19.07
N ILE A 41 -0.49 34.25 18.68
CA ILE A 41 0.95 34.38 18.95
C ILE A 41 1.70 33.96 17.68
N ARG A 42 2.43 34.89 17.06
CA ARG A 42 3.29 34.64 15.92
C ARG A 42 4.69 34.23 16.39
N PRO A 43 5.06 32.94 16.48
CA PRO A 43 6.43 32.56 16.21
C PRO A 43 6.55 32.49 14.69
N THR A 44 7.05 33.56 14.10
CA THR A 44 7.59 33.60 12.74
C THR A 44 8.66 32.51 12.63
N ASP A 45 8.23 31.35 12.16
CA ASP A 45 9.11 30.31 11.68
C ASP A 45 9.78 30.89 10.42
N PHE A 46 11.00 31.43 10.56
CA PHE A 46 11.73 32.16 9.50
C PHE A 46 11.82 31.38 8.17
N LEU A 47 11.70 30.05 8.22
CA LEU A 47 11.64 29.17 7.04
C LEU A 47 10.30 29.21 6.29
N LYS A 48 9.18 29.51 6.97
CA LYS A 48 7.85 29.66 6.37
C LYS A 48 7.79 30.91 5.48
N ASP A 49 8.53 31.95 5.85
CA ASP A 49 8.58 33.24 5.13
C ASP A 49 9.36 33.12 3.80
N VAL A 50 10.38 32.26 3.75
CA VAL A 50 11.25 32.09 2.57
C VAL A 50 10.74 31.00 1.62
N THR A 51 10.06 29.96 2.13
CA THR A 51 9.67 28.79 1.31
C THR A 51 8.16 28.57 1.22
N GLY A 52 7.35 29.31 1.99
CA GLY A 52 5.89 29.16 2.04
C GLY A 52 5.39 27.83 2.62
N ARG A 53 6.27 26.90 3.02
CA ARG A 53 5.91 25.56 3.52
C ARG A 53 6.57 25.29 4.87
N THR A 54 5.77 24.83 5.83
CA THR A 54 6.28 24.41 7.15
C THR A 54 6.94 23.04 7.09
N ALA A 55 7.74 22.69 8.11
CA ALA A 55 8.25 21.32 8.27
C ALA A 55 7.10 20.29 8.37
N MET A 56 5.97 20.67 8.99
CA MET A 56 4.74 19.88 9.02
C MET A 56 4.15 19.64 7.62
N ASP A 57 4.11 20.65 6.76
CA ASP A 57 3.64 20.49 5.38
C ASP A 57 4.50 19.49 4.59
N LYS A 58 5.83 19.56 4.76
CA LYS A 58 6.76 18.61 4.16
C LYS A 58 6.54 17.18 4.69
N ALA A 59 6.31 17.03 5.99
CA ALA A 59 6.02 15.73 6.61
C ALA A 59 4.69 15.12 6.12
N ILE A 60 3.65 15.94 5.96
CA ILE A 60 2.35 15.54 5.40
C ILE A 60 2.52 15.09 3.94
N GLU A 61 3.21 15.89 3.13
CA GLU A 61 3.46 15.57 1.72
C GLU A 61 4.27 14.27 1.58
N SER A 62 5.32 14.09 2.38
CA SER A 62 6.13 12.87 2.40
C SER A 62 5.31 11.64 2.80
N THR A 63 4.46 11.76 3.82
CA THR A 63 3.61 10.65 4.28
C THR A 63 2.56 10.28 3.24
N ARG A 64 2.00 11.25 2.51
CA ARG A 64 1.10 10.99 1.37
C ARG A 64 1.79 10.19 0.28
N ARG A 65 2.99 10.61 -0.14
CA ARG A 65 3.79 9.88 -1.15
C ARG A 65 4.12 8.46 -0.69
N LEU A 66 4.40 8.27 0.59
CA LEU A 66 4.65 6.94 1.17
C LEU A 66 3.41 6.03 1.07
N ILE A 67 2.22 6.56 1.38
CA ILE A 67 0.96 5.83 1.23
C ILE A 67 0.72 5.44 -0.23
N ASP A 68 1.00 6.34 -1.18
CA ASP A 68 0.85 6.06 -2.60
C ASP A 68 1.79 4.94 -3.06
N SER A 69 3.04 4.93 -2.58
CA SER A 69 3.99 3.85 -2.83
C SER A 69 3.47 2.51 -2.28
N PHE A 70 2.93 2.48 -1.06
CA PHE A 70 2.34 1.25 -0.51
C PHE A 70 1.13 0.77 -1.31
N ASN A 71 0.27 1.68 -1.79
CA ASN A 71 -0.86 1.30 -2.63
C ASN A 71 -0.39 0.64 -3.93
N ARG A 72 0.64 1.20 -4.58
CA ARG A 72 1.21 0.60 -5.80
C ARG A 72 1.75 -0.80 -5.55
N VAL A 73 2.53 -0.99 -4.49
CA VAL A 73 3.07 -2.31 -4.12
C VAL A 73 1.94 -3.31 -3.82
N LEU A 74 0.88 -2.88 -3.14
CA LEU A 74 -0.28 -3.74 -2.86
C LEU A 74 -1.04 -4.12 -4.14
N ASP A 75 -1.15 -3.21 -5.10
CA ASP A 75 -1.79 -3.48 -6.40
C ASP A 75 -0.96 -4.46 -7.23
N ASP A 76 0.37 -4.31 -7.23
CA ASP A 76 1.30 -5.24 -7.89
C ASP A 76 1.21 -6.64 -7.26
N LEU A 77 1.31 -6.73 -5.93
CA LEU A 77 1.17 -8.00 -5.20
C LEU A 77 -0.19 -8.65 -5.43
N ARG A 78 -1.27 -7.85 -5.56
CA ARG A 78 -2.60 -8.37 -5.85
C ARG A 78 -2.69 -8.94 -7.27
N ARG A 79 -2.03 -8.34 -8.25
CA ARG A 79 -1.94 -8.88 -9.61
C ARG A 79 -1.15 -10.18 -9.65
N ASP A 80 -0.02 -10.22 -8.94
CA ASP A 80 0.85 -11.40 -8.90
C ASP A 80 0.15 -12.59 -8.25
N ILE A 81 -0.51 -12.40 -7.10
CA ILE A 81 -1.29 -13.46 -6.43
C ILE A 81 -2.40 -13.98 -7.35
N ASN A 82 -3.12 -13.09 -8.04
CA ASN A 82 -4.22 -13.48 -8.91
C ASN A 82 -3.73 -14.22 -10.18
N ASN A 83 -2.53 -13.89 -10.67
CA ASN A 83 -1.89 -14.60 -11.78
C ASN A 83 -1.38 -15.98 -11.36
N ASP A 84 -0.79 -16.11 -10.17
CA ASP A 84 -0.37 -17.40 -9.62
C ASP A 84 -1.58 -18.33 -9.41
N ASP A 85 -2.71 -17.80 -8.93
CA ASP A 85 -3.97 -18.55 -8.79
C ASP A 85 -4.54 -18.98 -10.16
N LEU A 86 -4.46 -18.13 -11.18
CA LEU A 86 -4.84 -18.45 -12.57
C LEU A 86 -3.93 -19.52 -13.19
N ALA A 87 -2.62 -19.44 -12.93
CA ALA A 87 -1.65 -20.44 -13.41
C ALA A 87 -1.92 -21.81 -12.78
N LEU A 88 -2.22 -21.85 -11.48
CA LEU A 88 -2.57 -23.07 -10.76
C LEU A 88 -3.86 -23.71 -11.32
N LEU A 89 -4.87 -22.89 -11.63
CA LEU A 89 -6.11 -23.36 -12.24
C LEU A 89 -5.89 -23.93 -13.65
N ALA A 90 -5.05 -23.29 -14.46
CA ALA A 90 -4.71 -23.77 -15.80
C ALA A 90 -3.92 -25.10 -15.79
N GLU A 91 -3.06 -25.30 -14.79
CA GLU A 91 -2.33 -26.57 -14.60
C GLU A 91 -3.29 -27.70 -14.24
N ILE A 92 -4.23 -27.46 -13.33
CA ILE A 92 -5.27 -28.43 -12.93
C ILE A 92 -6.18 -28.78 -14.10
N GLU A 93 -6.60 -27.80 -14.92
CA GLU A 93 -7.41 -28.05 -16.11
C GLU A 93 -6.68 -28.91 -17.15
N ARG A 94 -5.37 -28.72 -17.33
CA ARG A 94 -4.55 -29.57 -18.21
C ARG A 94 -4.43 -30.99 -17.68
N GLU A 95 -4.12 -31.17 -16.40
CA GLU A 95 -4.02 -32.49 -15.80
C GLU A 95 -5.35 -33.26 -15.92
N GLN A 96 -6.48 -32.59 -15.69
CA GLN A 96 -7.81 -33.22 -15.85
C GLN A 96 -8.13 -33.55 -17.32
N ALA A 97 -7.74 -32.70 -18.27
CA ALA A 97 -7.91 -32.97 -19.69
C ALA A 97 -7.07 -34.17 -20.16
N GLU A 98 -5.82 -34.27 -19.70
CA GLU A 98 -4.94 -35.41 -20.01
C GLU A 98 -5.46 -36.70 -19.38
N HIS A 99 -5.95 -36.66 -18.15
CA HIS A 99 -6.49 -37.82 -17.46
C HIS A 99 -7.83 -38.32 -18.05
N ALA A 100 -8.61 -37.42 -18.67
CA ALA A 100 -9.84 -37.77 -19.39
C ALA A 100 -9.54 -38.47 -20.72
N ILE A 101 -8.51 -38.02 -21.45
CA ILE A 101 -8.06 -38.64 -22.71
C ILE A 101 -7.53 -40.07 -22.46
N ASP A 102 -6.81 -40.27 -21.36
CA ASP A 102 -6.22 -41.57 -21.00
C ASP A 102 -7.26 -42.61 -20.55
N LEU A 103 -8.44 -42.16 -20.09
CA LEU A 103 -9.57 -43.01 -19.74
C LEU A 103 -10.36 -43.45 -20.97
N ASP A 104 -10.55 -42.55 -21.94
CA ASP A 104 -11.23 -42.85 -23.22
C ASP A 104 -10.37 -43.73 -24.14
N ALA A 105 -9.04 -43.62 -24.06
CA ALA A 105 -8.12 -44.48 -24.82
C ALA A 105 -8.02 -45.94 -24.30
N ARG A 106 -8.59 -46.22 -23.12
CA ARG A 106 -8.58 -47.55 -22.47
C ARG A 106 -9.91 -48.32 -22.61
N LEU A 107 -10.92 -47.73 -23.23
CA LEU A 107 -12.21 -48.37 -23.59
C LEU A 107 -12.23 -48.76 -25.07
#